data_AF-A0A9E5DR34-F1
#
_entry.id   AF-A0A9E5DR34-F1
#
_cell.length_a   1.000
_cell.length_b   1.000
_cell.length_c   1.000
_cell.angle_alpha   90.00
_cell.angle_beta   90.00
_cell.angle_gamma   90.00
#
_symmetry.space_group_name_H-M   'P 1'
#
loop_
_entity.id
_entity.type
_entity.pdbx_description
1 polymer ?
#
loop_
_entity_poly.entity_id
_entity_poly.type
_entity_poly.pdbx_seq_one_letter_code
_entity_poly.pdbx_strand_id
1 'polypeptide(L)'
;MPHALTDALRATGTTHLVVVSGQNIALVAGSLVAMPTMWLSRRRAGLLALTVLPGYVVLVGAEAPVVRAAVMAVGITIATAAGRRTPAWIFLAYAAAIMLALDPLLARDVSFQLSAAATGGVLVVAPPLSNAALARTGAGGALAALIEAGAVATGAAAAVLPVQAAAFDTLSLLQILANALVLPLYGGSLLVAAAGALLGWLAPVHIAGRFLPGAFIALVDVMARVPGATIPVQAPLAAGIAWYGLLAAALTMLRRGAPAGLSPSAPAGRLTLTAWLAVATGGLWLAVLVRDGAGAVLIDAGPADGAVVAALGRAGQGSLAALVLTHDDRDHTGGIDAITRRVGATRLLTSRDVLAPAGGSAGHIDIGDRIHLSARTTIEVLAPSVLTIPRTLASDNDRGLVLLVTIGKRRILLPADIEAAAERWLTTSGQDVRADVLVVPRHGSISSSTASFLAAVDPAVAVISVGGATPTGTPIRTSSRATRAPRSTAPTATAISRCARTACACGWPQRARVLPYRRQRVAHEQVSG
;
A
#
# COMPACT_ATOMS: atom_id res chain seq x y z
N MET A 1 -10.16 15.05 -3.69
CA MET A 1 -9.90 15.55 -2.31
C MET A 1 -8.54 16.23 -2.28
N PRO A 2 -8.34 17.28 -1.47
CA PRO A 2 -7.03 17.91 -1.29
C PRO A 2 -5.98 16.90 -0.77
N HIS A 3 -4.74 17.02 -1.23
CA HIS A 3 -3.65 16.11 -0.84
C HIS A 3 -3.38 16.12 0.67
N ALA A 4 -3.45 17.29 1.31
CA ALA A 4 -3.27 17.44 2.75
C ALA A 4 -4.28 16.60 3.57
N LEU A 5 -5.55 16.60 3.18
CA LEU A 5 -6.58 15.81 3.85
C LEU A 5 -6.37 14.30 3.65
N THR A 6 -5.90 13.91 2.46
CA THR A 6 -5.63 12.50 2.16
C THR A 6 -4.49 11.96 3.03
N ASP A 7 -3.44 12.76 3.22
CA ASP A 7 -2.31 12.42 4.09
C ASP A 7 -2.72 12.41 5.58
N ALA A 8 -3.59 13.33 6.00
CA ALA A 8 -4.14 13.35 7.36
C ALA A 8 -5.03 12.13 7.66
N LEU A 9 -5.87 11.72 6.71
CA LEU A 9 -6.68 10.50 6.81
C LEU A 9 -5.81 9.24 6.88
N ARG A 10 -4.69 9.20 6.13
CA ARG A 10 -3.72 8.09 6.21
C ARG A 10 -3.00 8.08 7.56
N ALA A 11 -2.56 9.25 8.04
CA ALA A 11 -1.86 9.38 9.31
C ALA A 11 -2.70 8.91 10.51
N THR A 12 -4.01 9.13 10.45
CA THR A 12 -4.98 8.74 11.48
C THR A 12 -5.58 7.34 11.26
N GLY A 13 -5.26 6.68 10.14
CA GLY A 13 -5.81 5.36 9.79
C GLY A 13 -7.29 5.39 9.36
N THR A 14 -7.85 6.57 9.07
CA THR A 14 -9.28 6.80 8.78
C THR A 14 -9.61 6.86 7.29
N THR A 15 -8.66 6.58 6.40
CA THR A 15 -8.88 6.52 4.93
C THR A 15 -10.02 5.58 4.54
N HIS A 16 -10.20 4.48 5.28
CA HIS A 16 -11.27 3.50 5.08
C HIS A 16 -12.68 4.06 5.31
N LEU A 17 -12.83 5.23 5.93
CA LEU A 17 -14.12 5.88 6.10
C LEU A 17 -14.56 6.57 4.81
N VAL A 18 -13.62 7.17 4.10
CA VAL A 18 -13.87 8.05 2.96
C VAL A 18 -13.91 7.31 1.62
N VAL A 19 -13.05 6.30 1.46
CA VAL A 19 -13.15 5.36 0.33
C VAL A 19 -14.40 4.52 0.58
N VAL A 20 -15.29 4.42 -0.42
CA VAL A 20 -16.61 3.73 -0.40
C VAL A 20 -16.65 2.63 0.66
N SER A 21 -17.06 3.03 1.87
CA SER A 21 -16.88 2.18 3.04
C SER A 21 -18.11 1.32 3.21
N GLY A 22 -17.91 0.05 3.58
CA GLY A 22 -19.02 -0.84 3.92
C GLY A 22 -19.93 -0.27 5.01
N GLN A 23 -19.42 0.66 5.83
CA GLN A 23 -20.19 1.34 6.86
C GLN A 23 -21.20 2.35 6.30
N ASN A 24 -20.85 3.14 5.28
CA ASN A 24 -21.77 4.11 4.68
C ASN A 24 -23.00 3.39 4.12
N ILE A 25 -22.73 2.24 3.52
CA ILE A 25 -23.69 1.42 2.83
C ILE A 25 -24.50 0.58 3.83
N ALA A 26 -23.85 0.08 4.90
CA ALA A 26 -24.54 -0.56 6.01
C ALA A 26 -25.44 0.39 6.81
N LEU A 27 -25.06 1.67 6.96
CA LEU A 27 -25.87 2.68 7.65
C LEU A 27 -27.15 2.97 6.85
N VAL A 28 -27.03 3.13 5.54
CA VAL A 28 -28.18 3.33 4.63
C VAL A 28 -29.03 2.07 4.53
N ALA A 29 -28.45 0.89 4.30
CA ALA A 29 -29.19 -0.37 4.28
C ALA A 29 -29.87 -0.67 5.63
N GLY A 30 -29.18 -0.43 6.73
CA GLY A 30 -29.70 -0.60 8.09
C GLY A 30 -30.86 0.33 8.38
N SER A 31 -30.79 1.60 7.96
CA SER A 31 -31.90 2.54 8.11
C SER A 31 -33.08 2.20 7.21
N LEU A 32 -32.84 1.74 5.97
CA LEU A 32 -33.89 1.20 5.09
C LEU A 32 -34.65 0.01 5.70
N VAL A 33 -34.01 -0.77 6.57
CA VAL A 33 -34.64 -1.91 7.26
C VAL A 33 -35.25 -1.50 8.60
N ALA A 34 -34.56 -0.67 9.39
CA ALA A 34 -34.98 -0.31 10.74
C ALA A 34 -36.13 0.72 10.75
N MET A 35 -36.10 1.71 9.85
CA MET A 35 -37.10 2.78 9.82
C MET A 35 -38.53 2.23 9.56
N PRO A 36 -38.75 1.29 8.62
CA PRO A 36 -40.05 0.64 8.45
C PRO A 36 -40.54 -0.11 9.70
N THR A 37 -39.66 -0.64 10.56
CA THR A 37 -40.08 -1.34 11.79
C THR A 37 -40.74 -0.42 12.83
N MET A 38 -40.63 0.91 12.66
CA MET A 38 -41.33 1.88 13.50
C MET A 38 -42.83 1.98 13.19
N TRP A 39 -43.25 1.62 11.97
CA TRP A 39 -44.64 1.74 11.51
C TRP A 39 -45.26 0.43 10.99
N LEU A 40 -44.42 -0.55 10.66
CA LEU A 40 -44.82 -1.86 10.15
C LEU A 40 -44.51 -2.96 11.17
N SER A 41 -45.29 -4.03 11.13
CA SER A 41 -44.97 -5.23 11.91
C SER A 41 -43.62 -5.81 11.48
N ARG A 42 -42.87 -6.40 12.42
CA ARG A 42 -41.53 -6.98 12.17
C ARG A 42 -41.50 -7.91 10.95
N ARG A 43 -42.60 -8.65 10.69
CA ARG A 43 -42.74 -9.50 9.51
C ARG A 43 -42.81 -8.71 8.20
N ARG A 44 -43.61 -7.64 8.14
CA ARG A 44 -43.75 -6.78 6.95
C ARG A 44 -42.47 -6.00 6.67
N ALA A 45 -41.82 -5.49 7.73
CA ALA A 45 -40.53 -4.83 7.60
C ALA A 45 -39.43 -5.79 7.09
N GLY A 46 -39.43 -7.05 7.56
CA GLY A 46 -38.52 -8.08 7.05
C GLY A 46 -38.77 -8.46 5.57
N LEU A 47 -40.03 -8.51 5.14
CA LEU A 47 -40.39 -8.73 3.73
C LEU A 47 -39.94 -7.57 2.84
N LEU A 48 -40.12 -6.33 3.30
CA LEU A 48 -39.65 -5.14 2.61
C LEU A 48 -38.11 -5.11 2.54
N ALA A 49 -37.42 -5.51 3.61
CA ALA A 49 -35.97 -5.66 3.61
C ALA A 49 -35.52 -6.65 2.53
N LEU A 50 -36.20 -7.80 2.41
CA LEU A 50 -35.88 -8.84 1.43
C LEU A 50 -35.97 -8.36 -0.03
N THR A 51 -36.86 -7.40 -0.32
CA THR A 51 -37.03 -6.84 -1.67
C THR A 51 -36.14 -5.64 -1.94
N VAL A 52 -35.94 -4.76 -0.95
CA VAL A 52 -35.20 -3.50 -1.11
C VAL A 52 -33.69 -3.72 -1.08
N LEU A 53 -33.16 -4.61 -0.22
CA LEU A 53 -31.72 -4.83 -0.08
C LEU A 53 -31.02 -5.28 -1.38
N PRO A 54 -31.55 -6.25 -2.16
CA PRO A 54 -30.93 -6.65 -3.42
C PRO A 54 -30.85 -5.50 -4.43
N GLY A 55 -31.93 -4.71 -4.57
CA GLY A 55 -31.94 -3.54 -5.45
C GLY A 55 -30.92 -2.48 -5.03
N TYR A 56 -30.77 -2.28 -3.71
CA TYR A 56 -29.77 -1.38 -3.17
C TYR A 56 -28.32 -1.85 -3.42
N VAL A 57 -28.04 -3.15 -3.25
CA VAL A 57 -26.71 -3.74 -3.55
C VAL A 57 -26.31 -3.47 -5.00
N VAL A 58 -27.25 -3.63 -5.95
CA VAL A 58 -27.01 -3.35 -7.38
C VAL A 58 -26.78 -1.86 -7.61
N LEU A 59 -27.60 -0.99 -7.00
CA LEU A 59 -27.51 0.46 -7.15
C LEU A 59 -26.14 1.02 -6.71
N VAL A 60 -25.58 0.46 -5.64
CA VAL A 60 -24.33 0.95 -5.04
C VAL A 60 -23.07 0.29 -5.62
N GLY A 61 -23.22 -0.68 -6.53
CA GLY A 61 -22.09 -1.28 -7.26
C GLY A 61 -21.54 -2.58 -6.67
N ALA A 62 -22.32 -3.31 -5.87
CA ALA A 62 -22.03 -4.67 -5.41
C ALA A 62 -20.65 -4.89 -4.75
N GLU A 63 -20.13 -3.87 -4.05
CA GLU A 63 -18.90 -3.96 -3.27
C GLU A 63 -18.95 -5.08 -2.22
N ALA A 64 -17.82 -5.77 -1.99
CA ALA A 64 -17.78 -6.97 -1.14
C ALA A 64 -18.34 -6.76 0.30
N PRO A 65 -18.08 -5.64 1.00
CA PRO A 65 -18.69 -5.35 2.29
C PRO A 65 -20.22 -5.30 2.27
N VAL A 66 -20.79 -4.81 1.17
CA VAL A 66 -22.22 -4.57 0.97
C VAL A 66 -22.95 -5.88 0.73
N VAL A 67 -22.40 -6.68 -0.19
CA VAL A 67 -22.94 -8.00 -0.52
C VAL A 67 -22.94 -8.88 0.73
N ARG A 68 -21.85 -8.87 1.51
CA ARG A 68 -21.78 -9.63 2.77
C ARG A 68 -22.85 -9.17 3.76
N ALA A 69 -22.97 -7.87 4.01
CA ALA A 69 -23.95 -7.31 4.94
C ALA A 69 -25.38 -7.66 4.50
N ALA A 70 -25.67 -7.59 3.20
CA ALA A 70 -26.96 -7.95 2.64
C ALA A 70 -27.29 -9.44 2.81
N VAL A 71 -26.35 -10.33 2.50
CA VAL A 71 -26.52 -11.78 2.68
C VAL A 71 -26.74 -12.12 4.17
N MET A 72 -25.98 -11.50 5.07
CA MET A 72 -26.18 -11.68 6.51
C MET A 72 -27.55 -11.16 6.97
N ALA A 73 -27.97 -9.97 6.54
CA ALA A 73 -29.26 -9.39 6.90
C ALA A 73 -30.44 -10.23 6.41
N VAL A 74 -30.38 -10.72 5.16
CA VAL A 74 -31.37 -11.63 4.58
C VAL A 74 -31.42 -12.95 5.38
N GLY A 75 -30.26 -13.56 5.65
CA GLY A 75 -30.19 -14.80 6.42
C GLY A 75 -30.75 -14.67 7.84
N ILE A 76 -30.42 -13.58 8.53
CA ILE A 76 -30.94 -13.26 9.87
C ILE A 76 -32.46 -13.08 9.83
N THR A 77 -32.97 -12.36 8.82
CA THR A 77 -34.40 -12.12 8.65
C THR A 77 -35.17 -13.42 8.41
N ILE A 78 -34.64 -14.31 7.57
CA ILE A 78 -35.24 -15.63 7.31
C ILE A 78 -35.21 -16.50 8.58
N ALA A 79 -34.08 -16.56 9.27
CA ALA A 79 -33.94 -17.36 10.48
C ALA A 79 -34.87 -16.89 11.61
N THR A 80 -34.99 -15.57 11.79
CA THR A 80 -35.90 -14.99 12.77
C THR A 80 -37.36 -15.21 12.40
N ALA A 81 -37.73 -15.12 11.11
CA ALA A 81 -39.06 -15.47 10.62
C ALA A 81 -39.40 -16.96 10.84
N ALA A 82 -38.41 -17.84 10.73
CA ALA A 82 -38.52 -19.26 11.02
C ALA A 82 -38.45 -19.61 12.53
N GLY A 83 -38.38 -18.62 13.42
CA GLY A 83 -38.29 -18.82 14.87
C GLY A 83 -36.97 -19.39 15.37
N ARG A 84 -35.92 -19.42 14.54
CA ARG A 84 -34.61 -19.98 14.89
C ARG A 84 -33.69 -18.92 15.49
N ARG A 85 -33.12 -19.21 16.67
CA ARG A 85 -32.05 -18.40 17.27
C ARG A 85 -30.69 -18.91 16.79
N THR A 86 -30.23 -18.38 15.66
CA THR A 86 -28.93 -18.74 15.08
C THR A 86 -27.90 -17.68 15.45
N PRO A 87 -26.71 -18.05 15.96
CA PRO A 87 -25.67 -17.07 16.29
C PRO A 87 -25.15 -16.37 15.05
N ALA A 88 -24.85 -15.06 15.18
CA ALA A 88 -24.52 -14.18 14.05
C ALA A 88 -23.27 -14.62 13.24
N TRP A 89 -22.31 -15.29 13.88
CA TRP A 89 -21.09 -15.76 13.21
C TRP A 89 -21.37 -16.84 12.16
N ILE A 90 -22.47 -17.59 12.27
CA ILE A 90 -22.88 -18.58 11.26
C ILE A 90 -23.30 -17.87 9.98
N PHE A 91 -23.98 -16.72 10.08
CA PHE A 91 -24.34 -15.94 8.89
C PHE A 91 -23.12 -15.31 8.23
N LEU A 92 -22.09 -14.95 9.00
CA LEU A 92 -20.80 -14.55 8.43
C LEU A 92 -20.15 -15.69 7.65
N ALA A 93 -20.19 -16.93 8.18
CA ALA A 93 -19.68 -18.11 7.49
C ALA A 93 -20.47 -18.41 6.20
N TYR A 94 -21.81 -18.34 6.24
CA TYR A 94 -22.64 -18.49 5.04
C TYR A 94 -22.37 -17.40 4.00
N ALA A 95 -22.27 -16.14 4.43
CA ALA A 95 -21.98 -15.05 3.53
C ALA A 95 -20.61 -15.24 2.85
N ALA A 96 -19.58 -15.60 3.61
CA ALA A 96 -18.27 -15.91 3.05
C ALA A 96 -18.32 -17.10 2.08
N ALA A 97 -19.00 -18.19 2.44
CA ALA A 97 -19.12 -19.38 1.60
C ALA A 97 -19.86 -19.09 0.28
N ILE A 98 -20.99 -18.38 0.33
CA ILE A 98 -21.77 -18.01 -0.85
C ILE A 98 -20.97 -17.09 -1.75
N MET A 99 -20.35 -16.04 -1.19
CA MET A 99 -19.56 -15.09 -1.98
C MET A 99 -18.36 -15.75 -2.64
N LEU A 100 -17.63 -16.61 -1.92
CA LEU A 100 -16.47 -17.32 -2.46
C LEU A 100 -16.85 -18.43 -3.46
N ALA A 101 -18.06 -19.00 -3.35
CA ALA A 101 -18.58 -19.92 -4.34
C ALA A 101 -18.92 -19.22 -5.67
N LEU A 102 -19.40 -17.98 -5.60
CA LEU A 102 -19.71 -17.16 -6.78
C LEU A 102 -18.44 -16.58 -7.43
N ASP A 103 -17.52 -16.06 -6.61
CA ASP A 103 -16.23 -15.56 -7.08
C ASP A 103 -15.09 -15.95 -6.11
N PRO A 104 -14.31 -17.00 -6.45
CA PRO A 104 -13.17 -17.42 -5.65
C PRO A 104 -12.05 -16.36 -5.53
N LEU A 105 -12.01 -15.38 -6.45
CA LEU A 105 -11.00 -14.31 -6.40
C LEU A 105 -11.24 -13.33 -5.25
N LEU A 106 -12.47 -13.25 -4.72
CA LEU A 106 -12.80 -12.44 -3.53
C LEU A 106 -11.97 -12.82 -2.30
N ALA A 107 -11.46 -14.05 -2.21
CA ALA A 107 -10.55 -14.45 -1.14
C ALA A 107 -9.26 -13.60 -1.10
N ARG A 108 -8.87 -12.97 -2.22
CA ARG A 108 -7.70 -12.10 -2.32
C ARG A 108 -8.04 -10.61 -2.28
N ASP A 109 -9.32 -10.28 -2.33
CA ASP A 109 -9.76 -8.89 -2.27
C ASP A 109 -9.58 -8.32 -0.86
N VAL A 110 -8.88 -7.19 -0.76
CA VAL A 110 -8.55 -6.56 0.53
C VAL A 110 -9.82 -6.05 1.22
N SER A 111 -10.79 -5.53 0.44
CA SER A 111 -12.06 -5.04 0.98
C SER A 111 -12.89 -6.18 1.58
N PHE A 112 -12.94 -7.34 0.93
CA PHE A 112 -13.56 -8.55 1.46
C PHE A 112 -12.86 -9.02 2.75
N GLN A 113 -11.53 -9.14 2.74
CA GLN A 113 -10.75 -9.60 3.89
C GLN A 113 -10.92 -8.70 5.11
N LEU A 114 -10.71 -7.39 4.95
CA LEU A 114 -10.85 -6.41 6.03
C LEU A 114 -12.26 -6.44 6.62
N SER A 115 -13.27 -6.55 5.75
CA SER A 115 -14.65 -6.45 6.18
C SER A 115 -15.16 -7.75 6.82
N ALA A 116 -14.73 -8.91 6.36
CA ALA A 116 -14.96 -10.19 7.01
C ALA A 116 -14.22 -10.28 8.36
N ALA A 117 -12.95 -9.86 8.41
CA ALA A 117 -12.14 -9.85 9.64
C ALA A 117 -12.71 -8.88 10.68
N ALA A 118 -13.10 -7.67 10.29
CA ALA A 118 -13.75 -6.71 11.19
C ALA A 118 -15.05 -7.28 11.76
N THR A 119 -15.92 -7.84 10.89
CA THR A 119 -17.19 -8.45 11.32
C THR A 119 -16.93 -9.63 12.27
N GLY A 120 -15.94 -10.48 11.97
CA GLY A 120 -15.53 -11.58 12.85
C GLY A 120 -15.01 -11.08 14.20
N GLY A 121 -14.21 -10.02 14.21
CA GLY A 121 -13.72 -9.36 15.41
C GLY A 121 -14.86 -8.86 16.30
N VAL A 122 -15.83 -8.16 15.72
CA VAL A 122 -17.02 -7.69 16.44
C VAL A 122 -17.83 -8.85 17.01
N LEU A 123 -18.01 -9.94 16.26
CA LEU A 123 -18.85 -11.05 16.69
C LEU A 123 -18.17 -12.02 17.68
N VAL A 124 -16.84 -12.14 17.65
CA VAL A 124 -16.09 -13.16 18.41
C VAL A 124 -15.23 -12.56 19.51
N VAL A 125 -14.60 -11.41 19.27
CA VAL A 125 -13.63 -10.75 20.17
C VAL A 125 -14.32 -9.77 21.11
N ALA A 126 -15.27 -8.96 20.61
CA ALA A 126 -15.89 -7.91 21.40
C ALA A 126 -16.70 -8.42 22.61
N PRO A 127 -17.53 -9.49 22.52
CA PRO A 127 -18.33 -9.95 23.65
C PRO A 127 -17.50 -10.37 24.89
N PRO A 128 -16.46 -11.24 24.78
CA PRO A 128 -15.65 -11.60 25.94
C PRO A 128 -14.86 -10.42 26.51
N LEU A 129 -14.43 -9.47 25.65
CA LEU A 129 -13.74 -8.26 26.10
C LEU A 129 -14.67 -7.35 26.92
N SER A 130 -15.89 -7.11 26.41
CA SER A 130 -16.90 -6.32 27.11
C SER A 130 -17.29 -6.96 28.45
N ASN A 131 -17.62 -8.26 28.44
CA ASN A 131 -18.05 -8.98 29.64
C ASN A 131 -16.96 -8.97 30.73
N ALA A 132 -15.69 -9.14 30.36
CA ALA A 132 -14.59 -9.08 31.30
C ALA A 132 -14.41 -7.67 31.88
N ALA A 133 -14.53 -6.63 31.06
CA ALA A 133 -14.40 -5.24 31.51
C ALA A 133 -15.56 -4.82 32.43
N LEU A 134 -16.79 -5.19 32.10
CA LEU A 134 -17.98 -4.95 32.93
C LEU A 134 -17.89 -5.69 34.26
N ALA A 135 -17.47 -6.96 34.25
CA ALA A 135 -17.30 -7.74 35.48
C ALA A 135 -16.25 -7.16 36.43
N ARG A 136 -15.19 -6.53 35.89
CA ARG A 136 -14.14 -5.90 36.70
C ARG A 136 -14.52 -4.52 37.23
N THR A 137 -15.28 -3.75 36.46
CA THR A 137 -15.61 -2.37 36.81
C THR A 137 -16.92 -2.27 37.60
N GLY A 138 -17.80 -3.27 37.53
CA GLY A 138 -19.16 -3.18 38.06
C GLY A 138 -19.98 -2.08 37.39
N ALA A 139 -19.56 -1.62 36.20
CA ALA A 139 -20.15 -0.47 35.54
C ALA A 139 -21.57 -0.76 35.05
N GLY A 140 -22.49 0.17 35.32
CA GLY A 140 -23.85 0.18 34.78
C GLY A 140 -24.13 1.43 33.95
N GLY A 141 -25.28 1.44 33.26
CA GLY A 141 -25.77 2.61 32.53
C GLY A 141 -24.83 3.10 31.42
N ALA A 142 -24.55 4.40 31.37
CA ALA A 142 -23.75 5.02 30.32
C ALA A 142 -22.31 4.49 30.25
N LEU A 143 -21.71 4.15 31.40
CA LEU A 143 -20.35 3.61 31.44
C LEU A 143 -20.30 2.20 30.83
N ALA A 144 -21.34 1.40 31.03
CA ALA A 144 -21.43 0.08 30.39
C ALA A 144 -21.52 0.19 28.86
N ALA A 145 -22.32 1.13 28.35
CA ALA A 145 -22.41 1.40 26.92
C ALA A 145 -21.08 1.86 26.29
N LEU A 146 -20.30 2.67 27.03
CA LEU A 146 -18.95 3.08 26.59
C LEU A 146 -17.98 1.89 26.54
N ILE A 147 -18.04 1.01 27.54
CA ILE A 147 -17.22 -0.22 27.58
C ILE A 147 -17.57 -1.13 26.40
N GLU A 148 -18.85 -1.32 26.11
CA GLU A 148 -19.32 -2.11 24.98
C GLU A 148 -18.84 -1.53 23.64
N ALA A 149 -19.00 -0.21 23.44
CA ALA A 149 -18.54 0.47 22.23
C ALA A 149 -17.00 0.36 22.05
N GLY A 150 -16.24 0.54 23.14
CA GLY A 150 -14.79 0.37 23.15
C GLY A 150 -14.37 -1.07 22.82
N ALA A 151 -15.09 -2.06 23.36
CA ALA A 151 -14.84 -3.48 23.09
C ALA A 151 -15.13 -3.84 21.63
N VAL A 152 -16.19 -3.29 21.03
CA VAL A 152 -16.50 -3.45 19.59
C VAL A 152 -15.38 -2.87 18.73
N ALA A 153 -14.95 -1.63 19.02
CA ALA A 153 -13.89 -0.96 18.27
C ALA A 153 -12.56 -1.71 18.37
N THR A 154 -12.19 -2.15 19.58
CA THR A 154 -10.96 -2.90 19.83
C THR A 154 -11.02 -4.29 19.20
N GLY A 155 -12.16 -4.97 19.29
CA GLY A 155 -12.36 -6.29 18.69
C GLY A 155 -12.24 -6.26 17.17
N ALA A 156 -12.85 -5.26 16.53
CA ALA A 156 -12.70 -5.05 15.10
C ALA A 156 -11.24 -4.73 14.73
N ALA A 157 -10.61 -3.77 15.42
CA ALA A 157 -9.23 -3.33 15.16
C ALA A 157 -8.22 -4.48 15.30
N ALA A 158 -8.32 -5.26 16.38
CA ALA A 158 -7.43 -6.40 16.62
C ALA A 158 -7.57 -7.49 15.54
N ALA A 159 -8.78 -7.70 15.01
CA ALA A 159 -9.02 -8.70 13.98
C ALA A 159 -8.54 -8.26 12.59
N VAL A 160 -8.61 -6.97 12.26
CA VAL A 160 -8.13 -6.45 10.96
C VAL A 160 -6.63 -6.19 10.93
N LEU A 161 -5.98 -6.05 12.09
CA LEU A 161 -4.59 -5.61 12.20
C LEU A 161 -3.62 -6.40 11.29
N PRO A 162 -3.63 -7.75 11.23
CA PRO A 162 -2.75 -8.49 10.33
C PRO A 162 -3.03 -8.24 8.84
N VAL A 163 -4.31 -8.11 8.50
CA VAL A 163 -4.73 -7.80 7.11
C VAL A 163 -4.26 -6.41 6.73
N GLN A 164 -4.40 -5.43 7.63
CA GLN A 164 -3.89 -4.08 7.42
C GLN A 164 -2.37 -4.05 7.30
N ALA A 165 -1.65 -4.76 8.18
CA ALA A 165 -0.19 -4.83 8.17
C ALA A 165 0.38 -5.55 6.95
N ALA A 166 -0.42 -6.39 6.29
CA ALA A 166 -0.06 -7.08 5.05
C ALA A 166 -0.49 -6.31 3.79
N ALA A 167 -1.55 -5.50 3.89
CA ALA A 167 -2.11 -4.74 2.76
C ALA A 167 -1.57 -3.31 2.67
N PHE A 168 -1.10 -2.73 3.77
CA PHE A 168 -0.64 -1.35 3.87
C PHE A 168 0.76 -1.28 4.50
N ASP A 169 1.60 -0.36 4.02
CA ASP A 169 2.99 -0.16 4.50
C ASP A 169 3.09 0.61 5.84
N THR A 170 1.98 1.22 6.28
CA THR A 170 1.93 1.98 7.54
C THR A 170 0.71 1.60 8.35
N LEU A 171 0.89 1.51 9.66
CA LEU A 171 -0.21 1.39 10.62
C LEU A 171 -0.31 2.67 11.44
N SER A 172 -1.53 3.16 11.62
CA SER A 172 -1.76 4.29 12.51
C SER A 172 -1.92 3.81 13.95
N LEU A 173 -1.08 4.32 14.85
CA LEU A 173 -1.22 4.11 16.29
C LEU A 173 -2.47 4.80 16.85
N LEU A 174 -2.97 5.81 16.13
CA LEU A 174 -4.17 6.54 16.49
C LEU A 174 -5.45 5.88 16.01
N GLN A 175 -5.39 4.77 15.26
CA GLN A 175 -6.56 4.21 14.59
C GLN A 175 -7.75 3.92 15.53
N ILE A 176 -7.51 3.41 16.74
CA ILE A 176 -8.59 3.15 17.71
C ILE A 176 -9.22 4.44 18.21
N LEU A 177 -8.39 5.41 18.62
CA LEU A 177 -8.83 6.71 19.12
C LEU A 177 -9.52 7.51 18.01
N ALA A 178 -8.95 7.49 16.81
CA ALA A 178 -9.48 8.16 15.63
C ALA A 178 -10.83 7.55 15.27
N ASN A 179 -10.94 6.22 15.18
CA ASN A 179 -12.23 5.59 14.91
C ASN A 179 -13.26 5.81 16.02
N ALA A 180 -12.87 6.02 17.28
CA ALA A 180 -13.81 6.34 18.34
C ALA A 180 -14.40 7.76 18.20
N LEU A 181 -13.58 8.74 17.79
CA LEU A 181 -13.96 10.16 17.76
C LEU A 181 -14.44 10.64 16.39
N VAL A 182 -13.78 10.18 15.32
CA VAL A 182 -14.02 10.57 13.93
C VAL A 182 -15.27 9.88 13.38
N LEU A 183 -15.53 8.64 13.79
CA LEU A 183 -16.62 7.84 13.22
C LEU A 183 -18.03 8.40 13.50
N PRO A 184 -18.36 8.88 14.71
CA PRO A 184 -19.65 9.53 14.95
C PRO A 184 -19.82 10.82 14.13
N LEU A 185 -18.75 11.62 14.01
CA LEU A 185 -18.78 12.86 13.21
C LEU A 185 -18.96 12.57 11.72
N TYR A 186 -18.28 11.53 11.22
CA TYR A 186 -18.40 11.08 9.83
C TYR A 186 -19.79 10.51 9.53
N GLY A 187 -20.32 9.64 10.40
CA GLY A 187 -21.69 9.11 10.28
C GLY A 187 -22.76 10.21 10.34
N GLY A 188 -22.60 11.17 11.25
CA GLY A 188 -23.46 12.35 11.32
C GLY A 188 -23.38 13.22 10.06
N SER A 189 -22.17 13.41 9.50
CA SER A 189 -21.98 14.14 8.24
C SER A 189 -22.71 13.47 7.08
N LEU A 190 -22.71 12.13 7.00
CA LEU A 190 -23.45 11.38 5.98
C LEU A 190 -24.96 11.56 6.13
N LEU A 191 -25.49 11.49 7.36
CA LEU A 191 -26.91 11.69 7.61
C LEU A 191 -27.35 13.11 7.25
N VAL A 192 -26.54 14.11 7.59
CA VAL A 192 -26.81 15.50 7.25
C VAL A 192 -26.67 15.73 5.74
N ALA A 193 -25.74 15.08 5.06
CA ALA A 193 -25.65 15.13 3.60
C ALA A 193 -26.89 14.51 2.93
N ALA A 194 -27.35 13.36 3.43
CA ALA A 194 -28.59 12.73 2.95
C ALA A 194 -29.83 13.61 3.21
N ALA A 195 -29.92 14.21 4.40
CA ALA A 195 -30.96 15.18 4.73
C ALA A 195 -30.84 16.44 3.86
N GLY A 196 -29.64 16.91 3.57
CA GLY A 196 -29.37 18.07 2.73
C GLY A 196 -29.84 17.89 1.29
N ALA A 197 -29.77 16.67 0.76
CA ALA A 197 -30.30 16.35 -0.55
C ALA A 197 -31.83 16.55 -0.66
N LEU A 198 -32.56 16.44 0.46
CA LEU A 198 -34.03 16.53 0.50
C LEU A 198 -34.55 17.81 1.15
N LEU A 199 -33.81 18.35 2.11
CA LEU A 199 -34.22 19.38 3.06
C LEU A 199 -33.15 20.48 3.20
N GLY A 200 -32.23 20.61 2.24
CA GLY A 200 -31.10 21.54 2.31
C GLY A 200 -31.50 23.01 2.43
N TRP A 201 -32.74 23.36 2.11
CA TRP A 201 -33.31 24.69 2.32
C TRP A 201 -33.66 25.00 3.78
N LEU A 202 -33.72 24.01 4.66
CA LEU A 202 -33.96 24.22 6.08
C LEU A 202 -32.67 24.68 6.77
N ALA A 203 -32.73 25.82 7.45
CA ALA A 203 -31.58 26.41 8.15
C ALA A 203 -30.83 25.42 9.07
N PRO A 204 -31.51 24.55 9.86
CA PRO A 204 -30.82 23.56 10.70
C PRO A 204 -29.96 22.57 9.89
N VAL A 205 -30.44 22.13 8.72
CA VAL A 205 -29.74 21.18 7.84
C VAL A 205 -28.55 21.85 7.18
N HIS A 206 -28.71 23.10 6.73
CA HIS A 206 -27.63 23.89 6.15
C HIS A 206 -26.53 24.21 7.18
N ILE A 207 -26.90 24.58 8.41
CA ILE A 207 -25.96 24.81 9.52
C ILE A 207 -25.21 23.52 9.84
N ALA A 208 -25.93 22.42 10.10
CA ALA A 208 -25.30 21.13 10.40
C ALA A 208 -24.36 20.67 9.26
N GLY A 209 -24.76 20.90 8.00
CA GLY A 209 -23.98 20.53 6.80
C GLY A 209 -22.66 21.30 6.67
N ARG A 210 -22.53 22.44 7.33
CA ARG A 210 -21.28 23.20 7.40
C ARG A 210 -20.42 22.81 8.58
N PHE A 211 -21.02 22.59 9.75
CA PHE A 211 -20.28 22.35 10.99
C PHE A 211 -19.78 20.91 11.14
N LEU A 212 -20.60 19.89 10.81
CA LEU A 212 -20.21 18.49 11.03
C LEU A 212 -19.04 18.05 10.14
N PRO A 213 -19.06 18.27 8.82
CA PRO A 213 -17.91 17.94 7.96
C PRO A 213 -16.66 18.74 8.33
N GLY A 214 -16.83 20.02 8.73
CA GLY A 214 -15.73 20.87 9.20
C GLY A 214 -15.10 20.33 10.49
N ALA A 215 -15.91 19.92 11.46
CA ALA A 215 -15.44 19.30 12.71
C ALA A 215 -14.73 17.96 12.45
N PHE A 216 -15.26 17.14 11.55
CA PHE A 216 -14.62 15.91 11.09
C PHE A 216 -13.22 16.18 10.51
N ILE A 217 -13.10 17.12 9.56
CA ILE A 217 -11.82 17.47 8.94
C ILE A 217 -10.85 18.05 9.98
N ALA A 218 -11.30 19.00 10.81
CA ALA A 218 -10.46 19.62 11.82
C ALA A 218 -9.91 18.61 12.83
N LEU A 219 -10.73 17.64 13.25
CA LEU A 219 -10.30 16.60 14.17
C LEU A 219 -9.25 15.69 13.53
N VAL A 220 -9.47 15.26 12.29
CA VAL A 220 -8.50 14.44 11.54
C VAL A 220 -7.16 15.18 11.40
N ASP A 221 -7.18 16.48 11.07
CA ASP A 221 -5.98 17.30 10.94
C ASP A 221 -5.24 17.48 12.27
N VAL A 222 -5.95 17.68 13.39
CA VAL A 222 -5.34 17.78 14.72
C VAL A 222 -4.66 16.46 15.10
N MET A 223 -5.34 15.33 14.87
CA MET A 223 -4.78 14.01 15.17
C MET A 223 -3.61 13.65 14.26
N ALA A 224 -3.61 14.08 13.00
CA ALA A 224 -2.51 13.83 12.07
C ALA A 224 -1.20 14.55 12.45
N ARG A 225 -1.27 15.64 13.21
CA ARG A 225 -0.09 16.39 13.68
C ARG A 225 0.64 15.72 14.85
N VAL A 226 0.10 14.67 15.43
CA VAL A 226 0.73 13.96 16.55
C VAL A 226 2.00 13.25 16.05
N PRO A 227 3.20 13.59 16.58
CA PRO A 227 4.44 12.95 16.18
C PRO A 227 4.41 11.44 16.44
N GLY A 228 4.78 10.65 15.43
CA GLY A 228 4.77 9.18 15.55
C GLY A 228 3.38 8.54 15.44
N ALA A 229 2.36 9.27 14.94
CA ALA A 229 1.02 8.72 14.71
C ALA A 229 0.99 7.50 13.79
N THR A 230 2.00 7.35 12.92
CA THR A 230 2.15 6.17 12.04
C THR A 230 3.45 5.46 12.32
N ILE A 231 3.38 4.13 12.28
CA ILE A 231 4.53 3.24 12.29
C ILE A 231 4.61 2.53 10.95
N PRO A 232 5.76 2.54 10.26
CA PRO A 232 5.95 1.71 9.08
C PRO A 232 5.96 0.25 9.52
N VAL A 233 5.09 -0.57 8.94
CA VAL A 233 4.97 -1.98 9.29
C VAL A 233 4.90 -2.80 8.03
N GLN A 234 5.77 -3.81 7.97
CA GLN A 234 5.74 -4.86 6.96
C GLN A 234 5.78 -6.19 7.69
N ALA A 235 4.59 -6.79 7.86
CA ALA A 235 4.43 -8.02 8.62
C ALA A 235 4.46 -9.23 7.66
N PRO A 236 5.38 -10.20 7.85
CA PRO A 236 5.30 -11.45 7.10
C PRO A 236 4.03 -12.22 7.48
N LEU A 237 3.52 -13.07 6.59
CA LEU A 237 2.33 -13.89 6.82
C LEU A 237 2.39 -14.67 8.15
N ALA A 238 3.58 -15.16 8.52
CA ALA A 238 3.81 -15.85 9.78
C ALA A 238 3.49 -14.99 11.02
N ALA A 239 3.78 -13.68 10.98
CA ALA A 239 3.44 -12.77 12.06
C ALA A 239 1.92 -12.59 12.18
N GLY A 240 1.20 -12.55 11.05
CA GLY A 240 -0.26 -12.52 11.05
C GLY A 240 -0.89 -13.80 11.61
N ILE A 241 -0.36 -14.97 11.25
CA ILE A 241 -0.81 -16.26 11.81
C ILE A 241 -0.52 -16.31 13.32
N ALA A 242 0.68 -15.91 13.75
CA ALA A 242 1.03 -15.83 15.16
C ALA A 242 0.11 -14.88 15.93
N TRP A 243 -0.23 -13.72 15.35
CA TRP A 243 -1.17 -12.77 15.94
C TRP A 243 -2.56 -13.38 16.14
N TYR A 244 -3.12 -14.06 15.13
CA TYR A 244 -4.41 -14.72 15.28
C TYR A 244 -4.37 -15.86 16.31
N GLY A 245 -3.25 -16.58 16.40
CA GLY A 245 -3.01 -17.58 17.44
C GLY A 245 -2.98 -16.96 18.85
N LEU A 246 -2.29 -15.84 19.04
CA LEU A 246 -2.25 -15.09 20.29
C LEU A 246 -3.62 -14.52 20.66
N LEU A 247 -4.35 -13.97 19.68
CA LEU A 247 -5.70 -13.46 19.88
C LEU A 247 -6.65 -14.58 20.32
N ALA A 248 -6.58 -15.75 19.69
CA ALA A 248 -7.35 -16.93 20.09
C ALA A 248 -6.97 -17.40 21.51
N ALA A 249 -5.68 -17.45 21.85
CA ALA A 249 -5.21 -17.80 23.19
C ALA A 249 -5.73 -16.81 24.25
N ALA A 250 -5.58 -15.51 24.01
CA ALA A 250 -6.08 -14.45 24.90
C ALA A 250 -7.59 -14.60 25.13
N LEU A 251 -8.38 -14.84 24.07
CA LEU A 251 -9.82 -15.06 24.18
C LEU A 251 -10.15 -16.30 25.01
N THR A 252 -9.40 -17.40 24.86
CA THR A 252 -9.62 -18.59 25.69
C THR A 252 -9.32 -18.35 27.16
N MET A 253 -8.29 -17.56 27.48
CA MET A 253 -7.96 -17.17 28.86
C MET A 253 -9.03 -16.25 29.45
N LEU A 254 -9.51 -15.27 28.68
CA LEU A 254 -10.62 -14.39 29.07
C LEU A 254 -11.91 -15.17 29.36
N ARG A 255 -12.22 -16.19 28.54
CA ARG A 255 -13.44 -17.00 28.70
C ARG A 255 -13.37 -18.03 29.82
N ARG A 256 -12.18 -18.55 30.15
CA ARG A 256 -11.99 -19.56 31.20
C ARG A 256 -11.75 -18.95 32.59
N GLY A 257 -11.59 -17.63 32.68
CA GLY A 257 -11.03 -16.98 33.85
C GLY A 257 -9.51 -17.21 33.91
N ALA A 258 -8.75 -16.20 34.35
CA ALA A 258 -7.31 -16.39 34.52
C ALA A 258 -7.07 -17.53 35.53
N PRO A 259 -6.13 -18.47 35.27
CA PRO A 259 -5.79 -19.48 36.27
C PRO A 259 -5.34 -18.76 37.55
N ALA A 260 -5.98 -19.13 38.67
CA ALA A 260 -5.62 -18.65 40.00
C ALA A 260 -4.18 -19.10 40.31
N GLY A 261 -3.21 -18.21 40.06
CA GLY A 261 -1.79 -18.55 40.17
C GLY A 261 -0.85 -17.57 39.48
N LEU A 262 -1.33 -16.76 38.53
CA LEU A 262 -0.56 -15.64 37.98
C LEU A 262 -0.72 -14.41 38.88
N SER A 263 -0.02 -14.42 40.01
CA SER A 263 0.24 -13.20 40.78
C SER A 263 0.99 -12.21 39.89
N PRO A 264 0.65 -10.90 39.86
CA PRO A 264 1.39 -9.90 39.11
C PRO A 264 2.66 -9.51 39.87
N SER A 265 3.52 -10.48 40.18
CA SER A 265 4.90 -10.22 40.57
C SER A 265 5.74 -10.17 39.30
N ALA A 266 5.54 -9.13 38.49
CA ALA A 266 6.55 -8.77 37.51
C ALA A 266 7.72 -8.16 38.27
N PRO A 267 8.95 -8.70 38.20
CA PRO A 267 10.09 -7.87 38.51
C PRO A 267 10.07 -6.71 37.51
N ALA A 268 10.41 -5.50 37.95
CA ALA A 268 10.73 -4.37 37.10
C ALA A 268 12.01 -4.68 36.29
N GLY A 269 11.95 -5.70 35.43
CA GLY A 269 12.96 -6.04 34.46
C GLY A 269 12.56 -5.40 33.14
N ARG A 270 13.39 -4.48 32.65
CA ARG A 270 13.29 -3.89 31.32
C ARG A 270 12.96 -4.98 30.29
N LEU A 271 11.71 -5.04 29.82
CA LEU A 271 11.34 -5.79 28.63
C LEU A 271 12.03 -5.12 27.44
N THR A 272 13.25 -5.56 27.15
CA THR A 272 13.91 -5.25 25.89
C THR A 272 13.39 -6.25 24.88
N LEU A 273 12.29 -5.88 24.23
CA LEU A 273 11.75 -6.60 23.08
C LEU A 273 12.74 -6.41 21.91
N THR A 274 13.75 -7.29 21.82
CA THR A 274 14.63 -7.34 20.66
C THR A 274 13.98 -8.22 19.59
N ALA A 275 13.00 -7.64 18.90
CA ALA A 275 12.51 -8.18 17.64
C ALA A 275 13.53 -7.85 16.55
N TRP A 276 14.32 -8.84 16.14
CA TRP A 276 15.07 -8.75 14.89
C TRP A 276 14.10 -8.91 13.72
N LEU A 277 13.68 -7.78 13.15
CA LEU A 277 12.87 -7.72 11.94
C LEU A 277 13.79 -7.39 10.76
N ALA A 278 14.10 -8.40 9.95
CA ALA A 278 14.59 -8.19 8.61
C ALA A 278 13.39 -7.76 7.74
N VAL A 279 13.29 -6.45 7.53
CA VAL A 279 12.29 -5.77 6.72
C VAL A 279 12.47 -6.15 5.25
N ALA A 280 11.37 -6.47 4.56
CA ALA A 280 11.33 -6.61 3.11
C ALA A 280 10.23 -5.69 2.57
N THR A 281 10.63 -4.74 1.72
CA THR A 281 9.88 -3.54 1.34
C THR A 281 8.80 -3.79 0.28
N GLY A 282 7.61 -3.19 0.50
CA GLY A 282 6.39 -3.29 -0.30
C GLY A 282 6.09 -2.11 -1.25
N GLY A 283 7.05 -1.21 -1.51
CA GLY A 283 6.90 -0.16 -2.52
C GLY A 283 7.63 -0.49 -3.83
N LEU A 284 7.05 -0.10 -4.97
CA LEU A 284 7.72 -0.02 -6.28
C LEU A 284 8.55 1.26 -6.30
N TRP A 285 9.70 1.24 -5.64
CA TRP A 285 10.67 2.34 -5.68
C TRP A 285 12.07 1.78 -5.86
N LEU A 286 12.97 2.59 -6.40
CA LEU A 286 14.35 2.21 -6.62
C LEU A 286 15.27 3.31 -6.10
N ALA A 287 16.18 2.95 -5.20
CA ALA A 287 17.33 3.78 -4.85
C ALA A 287 18.60 2.96 -5.12
N VAL A 288 19.55 3.53 -5.85
CA VAL A 288 20.79 2.85 -6.25
C VAL A 288 21.98 3.53 -5.59
N LEU A 289 22.65 2.81 -4.69
CA LEU A 289 23.91 3.26 -4.10
C LEU A 289 25.08 2.82 -5.00
N VAL A 290 25.74 3.79 -5.63
CA VAL A 290 27.01 3.59 -6.33
C VAL A 290 28.13 3.99 -5.38
N ARG A 291 29.00 3.05 -5.02
CA ARG A 291 30.13 3.33 -4.14
C ARG A 291 31.40 2.67 -4.65
N ASP A 292 32.51 3.33 -4.41
CA ASP A 292 33.83 2.73 -4.44
C ASP A 292 34.61 3.15 -3.18
N GLY A 293 35.85 2.67 -3.03
CA GLY A 293 36.66 3.01 -1.86
C GLY A 293 36.97 4.50 -1.69
N ALA A 294 36.65 5.36 -2.68
CA ALA A 294 36.88 6.79 -2.64
C ALA A 294 35.62 7.59 -2.24
N GLY A 295 34.41 7.07 -2.48
CA GLY A 295 33.18 7.75 -2.10
C GLY A 295 31.91 7.01 -2.48
N ALA A 296 30.77 7.65 -2.22
CA ALA A 296 29.46 7.11 -2.56
C ALA A 296 28.53 8.18 -3.14
N VAL A 297 27.83 7.79 -4.20
CA VAL A 297 26.73 8.54 -4.80
C VAL A 297 25.46 7.71 -4.65
N LEU A 298 24.41 8.34 -4.15
CA LEU A 298 23.09 7.75 -4.10
C LEU A 298 22.25 8.29 -5.25
N ILE A 299 21.59 7.41 -6.00
CA ILE A 299 20.65 7.76 -7.05
C ILE A 299 19.26 7.43 -6.51
N ASP A 300 18.42 8.46 -6.45
CA ASP A 300 17.10 8.51 -5.82
C ASP A 300 17.09 8.23 -4.31
N ALA A 301 16.13 8.86 -3.63
CA ALA A 301 15.99 8.86 -2.18
C ALA A 301 14.90 7.91 -1.66
N GLY A 302 14.12 7.28 -2.55
CA GLY A 302 12.99 6.45 -2.15
C GLY A 302 11.83 7.28 -1.56
N PRO A 303 10.77 6.62 -1.05
CA PRO A 303 9.68 7.28 -0.35
C PRO A 303 10.11 7.81 1.03
N ALA A 304 9.26 8.66 1.62
CA ALA A 304 9.47 9.28 2.94
C ALA A 304 9.29 8.32 4.14
N ASP A 305 9.49 7.01 3.96
CA ASP A 305 9.30 5.97 4.98
C ASP A 305 10.58 5.61 5.76
N GLY A 306 11.73 6.16 5.34
CA GLY A 306 13.04 5.93 5.96
C GLY A 306 13.71 4.62 5.57
N ALA A 307 13.14 3.83 4.64
CA ALA A 307 13.70 2.55 4.22
C ALA A 307 15.10 2.69 3.60
N VAL A 308 15.32 3.75 2.81
CA VAL A 308 16.63 4.06 2.20
C VAL A 308 17.66 4.43 3.26
N VAL A 309 17.30 5.25 4.25
CA VAL A 309 18.21 5.59 5.36
C VAL A 309 18.60 4.34 6.16
N ALA A 310 17.65 3.44 6.42
CA ALA A 310 17.94 2.18 7.10
C ALA A 310 18.85 1.27 6.25
N ALA A 311 18.68 1.26 4.92
CA ALA A 311 19.54 0.50 4.00
C ALA A 311 20.97 1.08 3.94
N LEU A 312 21.12 2.40 3.92
CA LEU A 312 22.41 3.08 4.00
C LEU A 312 23.13 2.75 5.31
N GLY A 313 22.41 2.78 6.44
CA GLY A 313 22.94 2.37 7.74
C GLY A 313 23.43 0.92 7.75
N ARG A 314 22.66 -0.01 7.18
CA ARG A 314 23.08 -1.43 7.03
C ARG A 314 24.27 -1.60 6.08
N ALA A 315 24.39 -0.75 5.07
CA ALA A 315 25.53 -0.75 4.15
C ALA A 315 26.80 -0.11 4.76
N GLY A 316 26.70 0.45 5.97
CA GLY A 316 27.78 1.18 6.63
C GLY A 316 28.09 2.53 5.99
N GLN A 317 27.13 3.12 5.25
CA GLN A 317 27.35 4.38 4.53
C GLN A 317 27.01 5.56 5.44
N GLY A 318 28.04 6.28 5.89
CA GLY A 318 27.90 7.41 6.82
C GLY A 318 27.89 8.80 6.16
N SER A 319 28.19 8.91 4.87
CA SER A 319 28.17 10.17 4.10
C SER A 319 28.03 9.92 2.59
N LEU A 320 27.49 10.89 1.85
CA LEU A 320 27.36 10.82 0.39
C LEU A 320 28.10 12.00 -0.27
N ALA A 321 28.89 11.71 -1.29
CA ALA A 321 29.52 12.73 -2.12
C ALA A 321 28.46 13.48 -2.96
N ALA A 322 27.46 12.74 -3.46
CA ALA A 322 26.29 13.33 -4.10
C ALA A 322 25.03 12.48 -3.91
N LEU A 323 23.89 13.16 -3.90
CA LEU A 323 22.56 12.58 -4.08
C LEU A 323 22.04 13.04 -5.45
N VAL A 324 21.76 12.11 -6.35
CA VAL A 324 21.24 12.37 -7.70
C VAL A 324 19.75 12.03 -7.73
N LEU A 325 18.90 12.94 -8.18
CA LEU A 325 17.45 12.74 -8.25
C LEU A 325 16.98 12.65 -9.70
N THR A 326 16.38 11.52 -10.06
CA THR A 326 16.02 11.23 -11.45
C THR A 326 14.80 12.00 -11.94
N HIS A 327 13.72 12.06 -11.16
CA HIS A 327 12.48 12.81 -11.44
C HIS A 327 11.72 13.11 -10.14
N ASP A 328 10.58 13.82 -10.21
CA ASP A 328 9.92 14.41 -9.03
C ASP A 328 8.85 13.50 -8.38
N ASP A 329 8.78 12.24 -8.77
CA ASP A 329 7.83 11.33 -8.13
C ASP A 329 8.25 11.04 -6.67
N ARG A 330 7.24 11.01 -5.78
CA ARG A 330 7.43 10.97 -4.31
C ARG A 330 8.16 9.70 -3.84
N ASP A 331 8.09 8.64 -4.61
CA ASP A 331 8.79 7.38 -4.41
C ASP A 331 10.26 7.44 -4.86
N HIS A 332 10.70 8.53 -5.51
CA HIS A 332 12.09 8.85 -5.80
C HIS A 332 12.63 10.00 -4.92
N THR A 333 11.80 10.98 -4.56
CA THR A 333 12.24 12.18 -3.83
C THR A 333 11.86 12.20 -2.35
N GLY A 334 10.94 11.35 -1.89
CA GLY A 334 10.36 11.42 -0.55
C GLY A 334 11.37 11.28 0.60
N GLY A 335 12.49 10.58 0.39
CA GLY A 335 13.52 10.35 1.40
C GLY A 335 14.60 11.44 1.54
N ILE A 336 14.62 12.47 0.67
CA ILE A 336 15.72 13.47 0.59
C ILE A 336 16.03 14.08 1.96
N ASP A 337 14.98 14.51 2.65
CA ASP A 337 15.02 15.15 3.95
C ASP A 337 15.68 14.28 5.03
N ALA A 338 15.30 13.01 5.06
CA ALA A 338 15.81 12.05 6.03
C ALA A 338 17.27 11.70 5.75
N ILE A 339 17.65 11.56 4.47
CA ILE A 339 19.01 11.25 4.02
C ILE A 339 19.94 12.43 4.33
N THR A 340 19.53 13.65 3.98
CA THR A 340 20.30 14.87 4.22
C THR A 340 20.59 15.06 5.70
N ARG A 341 19.61 14.84 6.59
CA ARG A 341 19.78 15.04 8.03
C ARG A 341 20.58 13.93 8.73
N ARG A 342 20.46 12.67 8.28
CA ARG A 342 21.00 11.51 9.02
C ARG A 342 22.27 10.91 8.42
N VAL A 343 22.44 11.00 7.11
CA VAL A 343 23.62 10.50 6.39
C VAL A 343 24.46 11.67 5.89
N GLY A 344 23.83 12.76 5.47
CA GLY A 344 24.51 13.90 4.88
C GLY A 344 24.89 13.66 3.42
N ALA A 345 24.63 14.65 2.58
CA ALA A 345 25.03 14.67 1.18
C ALA A 345 25.67 16.02 0.85
N THR A 346 26.90 16.00 0.33
CA THR A 346 27.64 17.24 0.00
C THR A 346 27.01 17.99 -1.16
N ARG A 347 26.44 17.26 -2.13
CA ARG A 347 25.84 17.82 -3.34
C ARG A 347 24.50 17.14 -3.64
N LEU A 348 23.50 17.93 -4.01
CA LEU A 348 22.24 17.46 -4.58
C LEU A 348 22.25 17.76 -6.07
N LEU A 349 22.11 16.74 -6.93
CA LEU A 349 22.21 16.87 -8.39
C LEU A 349 20.91 16.44 -9.06
N THR A 350 20.39 17.25 -9.98
CA THR A 350 19.16 16.94 -10.73
C THR A 350 19.08 17.75 -12.03
N SER A 351 18.23 17.36 -12.97
CA SER A 351 17.95 18.08 -14.22
C SER A 351 16.97 19.26 -14.04
N ARG A 352 16.65 19.64 -12.80
CA ARG A 352 15.69 20.71 -12.45
C ARG A 352 16.24 21.64 -11.39
N ASP A 353 15.56 22.76 -11.21
CA ASP A 353 15.87 23.69 -10.12
C ASP A 353 15.39 23.10 -8.80
N VAL A 354 16.33 22.76 -7.92
CA VAL A 354 16.05 22.27 -6.56
C VAL A 354 16.83 23.10 -5.56
N LEU A 355 16.20 23.38 -4.41
CA LEU A 355 16.85 24.11 -3.32
C LEU A 355 17.96 23.25 -2.70
N ALA A 356 19.09 23.89 -2.40
CA ALA A 356 20.21 23.22 -1.75
C ALA A 356 19.82 22.71 -0.36
N PRO A 357 20.26 21.50 0.02
CA PRO A 357 20.11 21.02 1.39
C PRO A 357 20.90 21.91 2.36
N ALA A 358 20.45 22.00 3.61
CA ALA A 358 21.15 22.76 4.64
C ALA A 358 22.60 22.26 4.82
N GLY A 359 23.58 23.11 4.49
CA GLY A 359 25.01 22.78 4.57
C GLY A 359 25.62 22.10 3.34
N GLY A 360 24.89 22.01 2.22
CA GLY A 360 25.40 21.48 0.94
C GLY A 360 25.13 22.41 -0.24
N SER A 361 25.41 21.95 -1.46
CA SER A 361 25.06 22.67 -2.70
C SER A 361 24.06 21.89 -3.53
N ALA A 362 23.16 22.60 -4.22
CA ALA A 362 22.40 22.06 -5.33
C ALA A 362 23.14 22.37 -6.63
N GLY A 363 23.24 21.39 -7.51
CA GLY A 363 23.83 21.51 -8.83
C GLY A 363 22.89 20.97 -9.89
N HIS A 364 22.79 21.70 -10.99
CA HIS A 364 22.08 21.23 -12.17
C HIS A 364 22.97 20.27 -12.95
N ILE A 365 22.40 19.18 -13.49
CA ILE A 365 23.10 18.24 -14.36
C ILE A 365 22.33 18.04 -15.67
N ASP A 366 23.07 18.03 -16.77
CA ASP A 366 22.54 17.94 -18.13
C ASP A 366 23.23 16.79 -18.90
N ILE A 367 22.69 16.46 -20.07
CA ILE A 367 23.24 15.47 -20.97
C ILE A 367 24.75 15.70 -21.22
N GLY A 368 25.54 14.64 -21.11
CA GLY A 368 27.00 14.69 -21.24
C GLY A 368 27.76 15.02 -19.95
N ASP A 369 27.08 15.49 -18.90
CA ASP A 369 27.73 15.69 -17.60
C ASP A 369 28.19 14.38 -16.96
N ARG A 370 29.30 14.45 -16.23
CA ARG A 370 29.95 13.27 -15.62
C ARG A 370 30.30 13.50 -14.16
N ILE A 371 29.85 12.60 -13.31
CA ILE A 371 30.23 12.51 -11.90
C ILE A 371 31.34 11.46 -11.78
N HIS A 372 32.54 11.91 -11.39
CA HIS A 372 33.69 11.03 -11.17
C HIS A 372 33.80 10.70 -9.69
N LEU A 373 33.66 9.41 -9.35
CA LEU A 373 33.86 8.88 -8.00
C LEU A 373 35.33 8.48 -7.78
N SER A 374 35.93 7.84 -8.78
CA SER A 374 37.36 7.52 -8.83
C SER A 374 37.81 7.34 -10.28
N ALA A 375 39.10 7.06 -10.49
CA ALA A 375 39.63 6.70 -11.82
C ALA A 375 38.97 5.47 -12.45
N ARG A 376 38.21 4.68 -11.68
CA ARG A 376 37.52 3.46 -12.15
C ARG A 376 36.01 3.59 -12.18
N THR A 377 35.43 4.63 -11.59
CA THR A 377 33.98 4.77 -11.42
C THR A 377 33.50 6.13 -11.89
N THR A 378 32.69 6.13 -12.94
CA THR A 378 32.09 7.34 -13.53
C THR A 378 30.60 7.14 -13.74
N ILE A 379 29.81 8.18 -13.49
CA ILE A 379 28.38 8.23 -13.78
C ILE A 379 28.19 9.32 -14.84
N GLU A 380 27.70 8.96 -16.02
CA GLU A 380 27.43 9.87 -17.14
C GLU A 380 25.92 10.06 -17.34
N VAL A 381 25.50 11.30 -17.61
CA VAL A 381 24.11 11.63 -17.90
C VAL A 381 23.85 11.48 -19.41
N LEU A 382 22.96 10.57 -19.79
CA LEU A 382 22.58 10.34 -21.20
C LEU A 382 21.29 11.08 -21.60
N ALA A 383 20.44 11.47 -20.64
CA ALA A 383 19.21 12.23 -20.86
C ALA A 383 18.67 12.79 -19.53
N PRO A 384 17.76 13.78 -19.55
CA PRO A 384 17.36 14.59 -20.72
C PRO A 384 18.36 15.71 -21.04
N SER A 385 18.17 16.41 -22.15
CA SER A 385 18.87 17.68 -22.42
C SER A 385 18.04 18.87 -21.95
N VAL A 386 18.57 19.75 -21.12
CA VAL A 386 17.84 20.91 -20.56
C VAL A 386 17.63 21.99 -21.62
N LEU A 387 18.57 22.12 -22.55
CA LEU A 387 18.45 23.01 -23.71
C LEU A 387 17.51 22.46 -24.80
N THR A 388 17.23 21.16 -24.81
CA THR A 388 16.45 20.53 -25.90
C THR A 388 15.67 19.33 -25.38
N ILE A 389 14.66 19.58 -24.53
CA ILE A 389 13.66 18.56 -24.21
C ILE A 389 12.71 18.46 -25.41
N PRO A 390 12.66 17.31 -26.12
CA PRO A 390 11.73 17.14 -27.22
C PRO A 390 10.29 17.30 -26.74
N ARG A 391 9.45 17.99 -27.53
CA ARG A 391 8.01 18.13 -27.24
C ARG A 391 7.29 16.77 -27.10
N THR A 392 7.88 15.71 -27.65
CA THR A 392 7.39 14.33 -27.54
C THR A 392 7.55 13.73 -26.14
N LEU A 393 8.37 14.32 -25.26
CA LEU A 393 8.55 13.92 -23.86
C LEU A 393 7.63 14.76 -22.96
N ALA A 394 6.36 14.36 -22.92
CA ALA A 394 5.30 15.11 -22.24
C ALA A 394 5.15 14.75 -20.75
N SER A 395 5.48 13.52 -20.36
CA SER A 395 5.37 13.05 -18.98
C SER A 395 6.58 13.46 -18.13
N ASP A 396 6.41 13.51 -16.80
CA ASP A 396 7.52 13.74 -15.88
C ASP A 396 8.54 12.58 -15.93
N ASN A 397 8.02 11.35 -16.03
CA ASN A 397 8.81 10.12 -16.11
C ASN A 397 9.68 10.08 -17.39
N ASP A 398 9.17 10.51 -18.54
CA ASP A 398 9.97 10.64 -19.78
C ASP A 398 11.07 11.71 -19.69
N ARG A 399 11.00 12.60 -18.70
CA ARG A 399 12.03 13.61 -18.41
C ARG A 399 12.98 13.16 -17.29
N GLY A 400 12.89 11.90 -16.86
CA GLY A 400 13.77 11.33 -15.87
C GLY A 400 15.22 11.25 -16.32
N LEU A 401 16.16 11.43 -15.39
CA LEU A 401 17.59 11.27 -15.68
C LEU A 401 17.92 9.83 -16.06
N VAL A 402 18.50 9.66 -17.25
CA VAL A 402 19.07 8.39 -17.68
C VAL A 402 20.56 8.42 -17.42
N LEU A 403 21.04 7.51 -16.58
CA LEU A 403 22.41 7.49 -16.09
C LEU A 403 23.12 6.24 -16.56
N LEU A 404 24.34 6.40 -17.07
CA LEU A 404 25.24 5.31 -17.41
C LEU A 404 26.37 5.24 -16.38
N VAL A 405 26.36 4.20 -15.56
CA VAL A 405 27.41 3.96 -14.57
C VAL A 405 28.46 3.03 -15.17
N THR A 406 29.70 3.50 -15.20
CA THR A 406 30.86 2.70 -15.64
C THR A 406 31.72 2.36 -14.43
N ILE A 407 31.91 1.07 -14.16
CA ILE A 407 32.81 0.56 -13.11
C ILE A 407 33.85 -0.36 -13.77
N GLY A 408 35.08 0.14 -13.93
CA GLY A 408 36.13 -0.54 -14.68
C GLY A 408 35.73 -0.75 -16.14
N LYS A 409 35.51 -2.01 -16.54
CA LYS A 409 35.06 -2.37 -17.91
C LYS A 409 33.56 -2.64 -18.02
N ARG A 410 32.81 -2.46 -16.93
CA ARG A 410 31.38 -2.80 -16.86
C ARG A 410 30.53 -1.55 -16.96
N ARG A 411 29.47 -1.63 -17.76
CA ARG A 411 28.48 -0.56 -17.97
C ARG A 411 27.13 -0.98 -17.41
N ILE A 412 26.53 -0.11 -16.60
CA ILE A 412 25.23 -0.32 -15.96
C ILE A 412 24.34 0.85 -16.37
N LEU A 413 23.24 0.58 -17.07
CA LEU A 413 22.27 1.59 -17.46
C LEU A 413 21.16 1.69 -16.41
N LEU A 414 20.94 2.91 -15.93
CA LEU A 414 19.90 3.30 -14.98
C LEU A 414 18.95 4.29 -15.68
N PRO A 415 17.88 3.79 -16.31
CA PRO A 415 16.99 4.59 -17.16
C PRO A 415 15.89 5.33 -16.40
N ALA A 416 15.89 5.32 -15.07
CA ALA A 416 14.78 5.81 -14.25
C ALA A 416 13.43 5.19 -14.69
N ASP A 417 12.37 6.00 -14.74
CA ASP A 417 11.02 5.59 -15.06
C ASP A 417 10.57 5.93 -16.49
N ILE A 418 11.54 6.14 -17.39
CA ILE A 418 11.28 6.52 -18.78
C ILE A 418 10.27 5.58 -19.46
N GLU A 419 9.42 6.16 -20.30
CA GLU A 419 8.42 5.42 -21.06
C GLU A 419 8.88 5.24 -22.52
N ALA A 420 8.05 4.57 -23.32
CA ALA A 420 8.31 4.28 -24.73
C ALA A 420 8.63 5.53 -25.58
N ALA A 421 8.22 6.74 -25.16
CA ALA A 421 8.58 7.98 -25.85
C ALA A 421 10.05 8.36 -25.63
N ALA A 422 10.51 8.39 -24.37
CA ALA A 422 11.90 8.64 -24.03
C ALA A 422 12.84 7.53 -24.52
N GLU A 423 12.42 6.27 -24.48
CA GLU A 423 13.18 5.15 -25.04
C GLU A 423 13.43 5.28 -26.55
N ARG A 424 12.41 5.68 -27.31
CA ARG A 424 12.54 5.94 -28.75
C ARG A 424 13.46 7.13 -29.02
N TRP A 425 13.35 8.18 -28.21
CA TRP A 425 14.25 9.32 -28.35
C TRP A 425 15.71 8.93 -28.06
N LEU A 426 15.99 8.22 -26.96
CA LEU A 426 17.33 7.75 -26.59
C LEU A 426 17.97 6.88 -27.67
N THR A 427 17.20 5.99 -28.29
CA THR A 427 17.72 5.10 -29.34
C THR A 427 17.96 5.79 -30.68
N THR A 428 17.43 7.00 -30.87
CA THR A 428 17.58 7.79 -32.10
C THR A 428 18.45 9.05 -31.93
N SER A 429 18.76 9.44 -30.69
CA SER A 429 19.52 10.65 -30.37
C SER A 429 21.04 10.52 -30.61
N GLY A 430 21.53 9.32 -30.94
CA GLY A 430 22.96 9.04 -31.11
C GLY A 430 23.70 8.74 -29.80
N GLN A 431 23.00 8.74 -28.66
CA GLN A 431 23.57 8.33 -27.37
C GLN A 431 23.88 6.83 -27.35
N ASP A 432 25.06 6.45 -26.84
CA ASP A 432 25.44 5.04 -26.70
C ASP A 432 24.83 4.45 -25.42
N VAL A 433 23.66 3.83 -25.58
CA VAL A 433 22.91 3.18 -24.48
C VAL A 433 23.36 1.74 -24.18
N ARG A 434 24.41 1.23 -24.84
CA ARG A 434 24.88 -0.15 -24.61
C ARG A 434 25.34 -0.34 -23.17
N ALA A 435 24.91 -1.43 -22.53
CA ALA A 435 25.31 -1.73 -21.15
C ALA A 435 25.38 -3.24 -20.89
N ASP A 436 26.29 -3.69 -20.01
CA ASP A 436 26.31 -5.08 -19.55
C ASP A 436 25.08 -5.39 -18.69
N VAL A 437 24.65 -4.40 -17.89
CA VAL A 437 23.55 -4.51 -16.94
C VAL A 437 22.52 -3.41 -17.23
N LEU A 438 21.26 -3.80 -17.39
CA LEU A 438 20.13 -2.87 -17.47
C LEU A 438 19.32 -2.97 -16.19
N VAL A 439 19.14 -1.84 -15.48
CA VAL A 439 18.04 -1.74 -14.52
C VAL A 439 16.78 -1.41 -15.30
N VAL A 440 15.79 -2.29 -15.25
CA VAL A 440 14.62 -2.19 -16.12
C VAL A 440 13.78 -0.96 -15.75
N PRO A 441 13.45 -0.08 -16.72
CA PRO A 441 12.73 1.15 -16.42
C PRO A 441 11.35 0.86 -15.85
N ARG A 442 10.90 1.75 -14.95
CA ARG A 442 9.54 1.76 -14.41
C ARG A 442 9.05 0.40 -13.94
N HIS A 443 9.94 -0.33 -13.26
CA HIS A 443 9.66 -1.65 -12.69
C HIS A 443 9.16 -2.72 -13.69
N GLY A 444 9.38 -2.54 -15.00
CA GLY A 444 8.87 -3.42 -16.05
C GLY A 444 7.40 -3.19 -16.42
N SER A 445 6.93 -1.95 -16.30
CA SER A 445 5.60 -1.50 -16.77
C SER A 445 5.37 -1.79 -18.26
N ILE A 446 4.10 -1.92 -18.67
CA ILE A 446 3.69 -2.04 -20.09
C ILE A 446 3.99 -0.81 -20.93
N SER A 447 4.20 0.35 -20.30
CA SER A 447 4.51 1.62 -20.95
C SER A 447 6.00 1.81 -21.24
N SER A 448 6.86 0.89 -20.78
CA SER A 448 8.32 0.93 -20.93
C SER A 448 8.86 -0.41 -21.43
N SER A 449 10.17 -0.52 -21.59
CA SER A 449 10.91 -1.68 -22.10
C SER A 449 10.52 -2.11 -23.52
N THR A 450 10.49 -1.16 -24.46
CA THR A 450 10.25 -1.43 -25.88
C THR A 450 11.31 -2.38 -26.46
N ALA A 451 10.92 -3.19 -27.46
CA ALA A 451 11.84 -4.14 -28.08
C ALA A 451 13.05 -3.47 -28.74
N SER A 452 12.85 -2.30 -29.36
CA SER A 452 13.93 -1.48 -29.94
C SER A 452 14.92 -0.98 -28.89
N PHE A 453 14.42 -0.56 -27.72
CA PHE A 453 15.27 -0.12 -26.62
C PHE A 453 16.09 -1.28 -26.04
N LEU A 454 15.45 -2.42 -25.76
CA LEU A 454 16.16 -3.60 -25.26
C LEU A 454 17.22 -4.11 -26.25
N ALA A 455 16.94 -4.04 -27.56
CA ALA A 455 17.91 -4.40 -28.60
C ALA A 455 19.08 -3.40 -28.71
N ALA A 456 18.82 -2.11 -28.49
CA ALA A 456 19.87 -1.09 -28.51
C ALA A 456 20.78 -1.17 -27.28
N VAL A 457 20.21 -1.45 -26.10
CA VAL A 457 20.98 -1.62 -24.85
C VAL A 457 21.79 -2.92 -24.87
N ASP A 458 21.24 -3.99 -25.47
CA ASP A 458 21.84 -5.33 -25.57
C ASP A 458 22.43 -5.84 -24.22
N PRO A 459 21.65 -5.85 -23.12
CA PRO A 459 22.19 -6.18 -21.81
C PRO A 459 22.48 -7.67 -21.67
N ALA A 460 23.57 -8.03 -20.98
CA ALA A 460 23.80 -9.41 -20.55
C ALA A 460 22.91 -9.78 -19.35
N VAL A 461 22.61 -8.79 -18.51
CA VAL A 461 21.85 -8.95 -17.27
C VAL A 461 20.79 -7.85 -17.18
N ALA A 462 19.54 -8.24 -16.91
CA ALA A 462 18.46 -7.31 -16.57
C ALA A 462 18.12 -7.42 -15.08
N VAL A 463 18.05 -6.28 -14.41
CA VAL A 463 17.68 -6.15 -12.99
C VAL A 463 16.33 -5.46 -12.91
N ILE A 464 15.33 -6.16 -12.41
CA ILE A 464 13.99 -5.59 -12.23
C ILE A 464 13.77 -5.38 -10.74
N SER A 465 13.51 -4.12 -10.36
CA SER A 465 12.99 -3.82 -9.03
C SER A 465 11.54 -4.25 -8.98
N VAL A 466 11.30 -5.40 -8.37
CA VAL A 466 9.95 -5.91 -8.08
C VAL A 466 9.73 -5.77 -6.59
N GLY A 467 8.57 -5.27 -6.19
CA GLY A 467 8.15 -5.35 -4.80
C GLY A 467 8.29 -6.79 -4.30
N GLY A 468 8.54 -6.96 -2.99
CA GLY A 468 8.54 -8.27 -2.38
C GLY A 468 7.30 -9.06 -2.81
N ALA A 469 7.45 -10.37 -3.08
CA ALA A 469 6.29 -11.21 -3.37
C ALA A 469 5.28 -11.01 -2.24
N THR A 470 4.09 -10.54 -2.58
CA THR A 470 2.97 -10.53 -1.64
C THR A 470 2.76 -11.95 -1.10
N PRO A 471 2.19 -12.14 0.10
CA PRO A 471 1.85 -13.46 0.64
C PRO A 471 1.00 -14.31 -0.33
N THR A 472 0.33 -13.65 -1.27
CA THR A 472 -0.17 -14.24 -2.50
C THR A 472 1.00 -14.49 -3.45
N GLY A 473 1.44 -15.76 -3.60
CA GLY A 473 2.50 -16.16 -4.54
C GLY A 473 2.26 -15.84 -6.03
N THR A 474 1.35 -14.92 -6.35
CA THR A 474 1.25 -14.22 -7.62
C THR A 474 2.42 -13.23 -7.73
N PRO A 475 3.37 -13.43 -8.66
CA PRO A 475 4.23 -12.32 -9.06
C PRO A 475 3.32 -11.17 -9.51
N ILE A 476 3.70 -9.92 -9.18
CA ILE A 476 3.22 -8.76 -9.95
C ILE A 476 3.35 -9.20 -11.41
N ARG A 477 2.25 -9.15 -12.18
CA ARG A 477 2.32 -9.36 -13.64
C ARG A 477 3.11 -8.18 -14.21
N THR A 478 4.43 -8.19 -14.02
CA THR A 478 5.37 -7.66 -15.02
C THR A 478 4.88 -8.25 -16.31
N SER A 479 4.55 -7.40 -17.27
CA SER A 479 3.89 -7.88 -18.47
C SER A 479 4.79 -8.97 -19.07
N SER A 480 4.26 -10.19 -19.17
CA SER A 480 4.86 -11.24 -19.98
C SER A 480 4.61 -10.91 -21.46
N ARG A 481 4.67 -9.64 -21.87
CA ARG A 481 4.48 -9.22 -23.26
C ARG A 481 5.71 -9.49 -24.14
N ALA A 482 6.72 -10.16 -23.58
CA ALA A 482 7.61 -11.02 -24.33
C ALA A 482 6.95 -12.35 -24.80
N THR A 483 5.68 -12.66 -24.47
CA THR A 483 5.11 -14.02 -24.65
C THR A 483 3.66 -14.15 -25.15
N ARG A 484 3.00 -13.12 -25.69
CA ARG A 484 1.69 -13.34 -26.35
C ARG A 484 1.42 -12.39 -27.51
N ALA A 485 1.81 -12.81 -28.71
CA ALA A 485 1.23 -12.38 -29.97
C ALA A 485 -0.10 -13.12 -30.22
N PRO A 486 -1.07 -12.52 -30.95
CA PRO A 486 -2.29 -13.22 -31.36
C PRO A 486 -1.97 -14.34 -32.35
N ARG A 487 -2.66 -15.47 -32.21
CA ARG A 487 -2.49 -16.68 -33.02
C ARG A 487 -2.90 -16.44 -34.47
N SER A 488 -1.92 -16.40 -35.38
CA SER A 488 -2.03 -17.01 -36.71
C SER A 488 -0.63 -17.17 -37.34
N THR A 489 -0.34 -18.41 -37.76
CA THR A 489 0.82 -18.91 -38.56
C THR A 489 2.22 -18.89 -37.91
N ALA A 490 2.87 -20.06 -37.90
CA ALA A 490 4.05 -20.49 -37.12
C ALA A 490 5.43 -20.00 -37.66
N PRO A 491 6.60 -20.22 -36.98
CA PRO A 491 6.84 -20.84 -35.67
C PRO A 491 7.59 -19.96 -34.62
N THR A 492 7.01 -19.90 -33.41
CA THR A 492 7.60 -19.88 -32.04
C THR A 492 8.93 -19.17 -31.74
N ALA A 493 8.83 -18.01 -31.07
CA ALA A 493 9.87 -17.49 -30.15
C ALA A 493 9.44 -17.75 -28.69
N THR A 494 10.14 -18.65 -28.01
CA THR A 494 9.97 -18.94 -26.57
C THR A 494 11.35 -19.13 -25.97
N ALA A 495 11.84 -18.21 -25.13
CA ALA A 495 13.09 -18.43 -24.39
C ALA A 495 13.26 -17.50 -23.17
N ILE A 496 12.70 -17.87 -22.02
CA ILE A 496 13.36 -17.66 -20.71
C ILE A 496 13.13 -18.93 -19.89
N SER A 497 14.12 -19.83 -19.88
CA SER A 497 14.09 -21.08 -19.14
C SER A 497 15.02 -21.04 -17.93
N ARG A 498 14.49 -21.44 -16.77
CA ARG A 498 15.15 -21.80 -15.50
C ARG A 498 15.84 -20.69 -14.71
N CYS A 499 15.34 -20.55 -13.49
CA CYS A 499 15.73 -19.63 -12.44
C CYS A 499 16.99 -20.15 -11.71
N ALA A 500 18.09 -19.39 -11.73
CA ALA A 500 19.17 -19.59 -10.77
C ALA A 500 18.92 -18.67 -9.57
N ARG A 501 18.65 -19.27 -8.40
CA ARG A 501 18.67 -18.54 -7.12
C ARG A 501 20.14 -18.26 -6.76
N THR A 502 20.68 -17.16 -7.23
CA THR A 502 21.94 -16.62 -6.67
C THR A 502 21.60 -15.46 -5.76
N ALA A 503 21.77 -15.70 -4.45
CA ALA A 503 21.74 -14.66 -3.43
C ALA A 503 22.97 -13.76 -3.62
N CYS A 504 22.77 -12.51 -4.05
CA CYS A 504 23.73 -11.47 -3.72
C CYS A 504 23.63 -11.25 -2.21
N ALA A 505 24.69 -11.57 -1.49
CA ALA A 505 24.84 -11.34 -0.06
C ALA A 505 25.00 -9.83 0.22
N CYS A 506 23.93 -9.07 0.01
CA CYS A 506 23.83 -7.67 0.41
C CYS A 506 22.47 -7.53 1.10
N GLY A 507 22.46 -7.17 2.40
CA GLY A 507 21.26 -7.08 3.26
C GLY A 507 20.27 -5.96 2.90
N TRP A 508 19.80 -5.97 1.65
CA TRP A 508 18.80 -5.07 1.10
C TRP A 508 17.39 -5.63 1.32
N PRO A 509 16.40 -4.77 1.60
CA PRO A 509 15.02 -5.18 1.85
C PRO A 509 14.21 -5.40 0.55
N GLN A 510 14.69 -4.93 -0.61
CA GLN A 510 14.14 -5.17 -1.94
C GLN A 510 14.74 -6.46 -2.54
N ARG A 511 13.91 -7.40 -3.01
CA ARG A 511 14.40 -8.56 -3.78
C ARG A 511 14.53 -8.19 -5.26
N ALA A 512 15.71 -7.70 -5.66
CA ALA A 512 16.04 -7.56 -7.07
C ALA A 512 16.05 -8.95 -7.74
N ARG A 513 15.27 -9.14 -8.80
CA ARG A 513 15.38 -10.33 -9.65
C ARG A 513 16.42 -10.06 -10.73
N VAL A 514 17.49 -10.85 -10.71
CA VAL A 514 18.54 -10.86 -11.74
C VAL A 514 18.18 -11.92 -12.76
N LEU A 515 17.96 -11.51 -14.02
CA LEU A 515 17.64 -12.42 -15.11
C LEU A 515 18.79 -12.45 -16.12
N PRO A 516 19.32 -13.63 -16.49
CA PRO A 516 20.22 -13.73 -17.63
C PRO A 516 19.45 -13.42 -18.91
N TYR A 517 19.96 -12.50 -19.71
CA TYR A 517 19.37 -12.17 -21.01
C TYR A 517 19.93 -13.13 -22.08
N ARG A 518 19.06 -13.91 -22.75
CA ARG A 518 19.47 -14.80 -23.85
C ARG A 518 19.14 -14.17 -25.20
N ARG A 519 20.18 -13.88 -26.00
CA ARG A 519 20.05 -13.55 -27.43
C ARG A 519 19.37 -14.70 -28.19
N GLN A 520 18.42 -14.40 -29.07
CA GLN A 520 18.13 -15.26 -30.22
C GLN A 520 18.94 -14.75 -31.42
N ARG A 521 19.74 -15.62 -32.04
CA ARG A 521 20.36 -15.33 -33.34
C ARG A 521 19.23 -15.34 -34.38
N VAL A 522 19.03 -14.22 -35.05
CA VAL A 522 18.27 -14.19 -36.30
C VAL A 522 19.14 -14.87 -37.35
N ALA A 523 18.70 -16.03 -37.85
CA ALA A 523 19.31 -16.60 -39.04
C ALA A 523 18.95 -15.69 -40.22
N HIS A 524 19.94 -15.10 -40.87
CA HIS A 524 19.77 -14.49 -42.18
C HIS A 524 19.50 -15.62 -43.18
N GLU A 525 18.25 -15.78 -43.60
CA GLU A 525 17.96 -16.46 -44.87
C GLU A 525 18.27 -15.46 -45.99
N GLN A 526 19.33 -15.76 -46.75
CA GLN A 526 19.52 -15.22 -48.08
C GLN A 526 18.30 -15.61 -48.91
N VAL A 527 17.50 -14.63 -49.31
CA VAL A 527 16.59 -14.79 -50.45
C VAL A 527 17.30 -14.17 -51.63
N SER A 528 17.97 -15.04 -52.39
CA SER A 528 18.31 -14.81 -53.79
C SER A 528 17.02 -14.56 -54.58
N GLY A 529 16.93 -13.38 -55.18
CA GLY A 529 16.07 -13.02 -56.29
C GLY A 529 16.89 -12.25 -57.29
#